data_AF-A0A256XUJ6-F1
#
_entry.id   AF-A0A256XUJ6-F1
#
_cell.length_a   1.000
_cell.length_b   1.000
_cell.length_c   1.000
_cell.angle_alpha   90.00
_cell.angle_beta   90.00
_cell.angle_gamma   90.00
#
_symmetry.space_group_name_H-M   'P 1'
#
loop_
_entity.id
_entity.type
_entity.pdbx_description
1 polymer ?
#
loop_
_entity_poly.entity_id
_entity_poly.type
_entity_poly.pdbx_seq_one_letter_code
_entity_poly.pdbx_strand_id
1 'polypeptide(L)'
;MSKGSNGNILLTNANIYGYEDADTILIEKGVIRKIGKDTEISKIPLSSYMILDLEGRMVLPGLADAHMHLFGYSLSLTRLD
;
A
#
# COMPACT_ATOMS: atom_id res chain seq x y z
N MET A 1 -3.93 -16.30 14.44
CA MET A 1 -3.51 -15.59 13.20
C MET A 1 -1.99 -15.63 13.15
N SER A 2 -1.43 -16.24 12.11
CA SER A 2 0.02 -16.43 11.94
C SER A 2 0.74 -15.08 12.06
N LYS A 3 1.71 -14.97 12.98
CA LYS A 3 2.70 -13.89 13.02
C LYS A 3 3.61 -14.06 11.80
N GLY A 4 3.12 -13.66 10.62
CA GLY A 4 3.83 -13.77 9.35
C GLY A 4 4.43 -12.43 8.94
N SER A 5 5.76 -12.37 8.85
CA SER A 5 6.59 -11.24 8.39
C SER A 5 6.56 -9.98 9.28
N ASN A 6 7.68 -9.27 9.36
CA ASN A 6 7.88 -8.07 10.20
C ASN A 6 7.08 -6.83 9.73
N GLY A 7 5.93 -7.02 9.07
CA GLY A 7 5.19 -5.94 8.39
C GLY A 7 5.92 -5.36 7.20
N ASN A 8 6.85 -6.13 6.61
CA ASN A 8 7.66 -5.74 5.47
C ASN A 8 6.99 -6.25 4.19
N ILE A 9 6.61 -5.34 3.32
CA ILE A 9 5.87 -5.63 2.08
C ILE A 9 6.63 -5.00 0.92
N LEU A 10 6.71 -5.73 -0.18
CA LEU A 10 7.19 -5.21 -1.46
C LEU A 10 6.05 -5.33 -2.46
N LEU A 11 5.56 -4.20 -2.96
CA LEU A 11 4.60 -4.15 -4.05
C LEU A 11 5.40 -4.00 -5.35
N THR A 12 5.21 -4.88 -6.32
CA THR A 12 5.94 -4.86 -7.61
C THR A 12 4.98 -4.75 -8.78
N ASN A 13 5.51 -4.38 -9.96
CA ASN A 13 4.75 -4.28 -11.20
C ASN A 13 3.50 -3.39 -11.05
N ALA A 14 3.69 -2.25 -10.40
CA ALA A 14 2.63 -1.30 -10.08
C ALA A 14 2.64 -0.13 -11.06
N ASN A 15 1.46 0.42 -11.38
CA ASN A 15 1.36 1.78 -11.93
C ASN A 15 1.15 2.75 -10.76
N ILE A 16 2.14 3.58 -10.45
CA ILE A 16 2.14 4.38 -9.21
C ILE A 16 1.77 5.83 -9.51
N TYR A 17 0.66 6.29 -8.93
CA TYR A 17 0.20 7.66 -9.13
C TYR A 17 1.24 8.69 -8.66
N GLY A 18 1.62 9.59 -9.57
CA GLY A 18 2.63 10.63 -9.31
C GLY A 18 4.08 10.16 -9.47
N TYR A 19 4.32 8.92 -9.90
CA TYR A 19 5.66 8.35 -10.11
C TYR A 19 5.73 7.58 -11.44
N GLU A 20 5.91 8.30 -12.55
CA GLU A 20 5.96 7.73 -13.92
C GLU A 20 7.15 6.77 -14.14
N ASP A 21 8.26 6.98 -13.42
CA ASP A 21 9.50 6.20 -13.56
C ASP A 21 9.66 5.08 -12.50
N ALA A 22 8.60 4.71 -11.79
CA ALA A 22 8.65 3.69 -10.74
C ALA A 22 7.54 2.65 -10.88
N ASP A 23 7.87 1.40 -10.54
CA ASP A 23 6.96 0.26 -10.60
C ASP A 23 6.90 -0.54 -9.29
N THR A 24 7.67 -0.13 -8.28
CA THR A 24 7.89 -0.90 -7.06
C THR A 24 7.88 -0.02 -5.81
N ILE A 25 7.20 -0.49 -4.75
CA ILE A 25 7.08 0.19 -3.46
C ILE A 25 7.57 -0.74 -2.35
N LEU A 26 8.57 -0.27 -1.60
CA LEU A 26 9.11 -0.93 -0.41
C LEU A 26 8.44 -0.35 0.84
N ILE A 27 7.77 -1.20 1.61
CA ILE A 27 7.07 -0.84 2.86
C ILE A 27 7.70 -1.61 4.00
N GLU A 28 8.06 -0.93 5.07
CA GLU A 28 8.64 -1.53 6.27
C GLU A 28 7.87 -1.03 7.49
N LYS A 29 7.33 -1.96 8.28
CA LYS A 29 6.57 -1.63 9.49
C LYS A 29 5.48 -0.57 9.27
N GLY A 30 4.79 -0.66 8.12
CA GLY A 30 3.72 0.28 7.74
C GLY A 30 4.19 1.63 7.19
N VAL A 31 5.48 1.83 6.99
CA VAL A 31 6.05 3.07 6.44
C VAL A 31 6.59 2.81 5.04
N ILE A 32 6.27 3.69 4.08
CA ILE A 32 6.89 3.66 2.75
C ILE A 32 8.35 4.05 2.89
N ARG A 33 9.25 3.10 2.67
CA ARG A 33 10.69 3.31 2.81
C ARG A 33 11.34 3.76 1.50
N LYS A 34 10.86 3.25 0.37
CA LYS A 34 11.33 3.62 -0.96
C LYS A 34 10.26 3.39 -2.02
N ILE A 35 10.24 4.24 -3.04
CA ILE A 35 9.51 4.07 -4.30
C ILE A 35 10.54 4.16 -5.41
N GLY A 36 10.49 3.25 -6.40
CA GLY A 36 11.45 3.22 -7.50
C GLY A 36 11.23 2.05 -8.44
N LYS A 37 12.21 1.78 -9.31
CA LYS A 37 12.19 0.61 -10.20
C LYS A 37 12.56 -0.66 -9.45
N ASP A 38 11.97 -1.78 -9.85
CA ASP A 38 12.26 -3.10 -9.31
C ASP A 38 13.76 -3.43 -9.37
N THR A 39 14.42 -3.08 -10.48
CA THR A 39 15.87 -3.29 -10.69
C THR A 39 16.76 -2.55 -9.68
N GLU A 40 16.27 -1.47 -9.08
CA GLU A 40 16.98 -0.74 -8.04
C GLU A 40 16.71 -1.29 -6.64
N ILE A 41 15.49 -1.75 -6.40
CA ILE A 41 15.01 -2.20 -5.08
C ILE A 41 15.41 -3.66 -4.82
N SER A 42 15.45 -4.49 -5.86
CA SER A 42 15.92 -5.89 -5.82
C SER A 42 17.39 -6.05 -5.35
N LYS A 43 18.16 -4.96 -5.28
CA LYS A 43 19.52 -4.95 -4.70
C LYS A 43 19.52 -5.07 -3.17
N ILE A 44 18.37 -4.88 -2.52
CA ILE A 44 18.20 -4.99 -1.08
C ILE A 44 17.95 -6.48 -0.72
N PRO A 45 18.38 -6.99 0.45
CA PRO A 45 18.04 -8.33 0.89
C PRO A 45 16.52 -8.46 1.15
N LEU A 46 15.79 -9.06 0.21
CA LEU A 46 14.32 -9.13 0.26
C LEU A 46 13.76 -10.39 0.91
N SER A 47 14.59 -11.25 1.51
CA SER A 47 14.18 -12.55 2.07
C SER A 47 13.13 -12.45 3.20
N SER A 48 12.99 -11.28 3.84
CA SER A 48 12.01 -11.03 4.90
C SER A 48 10.72 -10.34 4.43
N TYR A 49 10.58 -10.04 3.13
CA TYR A 49 9.45 -9.26 2.60
C TYR A 49 8.38 -10.19 2.05
N MET A 50 7.13 -9.81 2.28
CA MET A 50 6.01 -10.32 1.51
C MET A 50 5.98 -9.60 0.16
N ILE A 51 6.25 -10.32 -0.92
CA ILE A 51 6.21 -9.76 -2.28
C ILE A 51 4.81 -9.93 -2.84
N LEU A 52 4.24 -8.84 -3.35
CA LEU A 52 2.94 -8.81 -4.00
C LEU A 52 3.09 -8.20 -5.40
N ASP A 53 2.91 -9.04 -6.42
CA ASP A 53 2.81 -8.60 -7.81
C ASP A 53 1.42 -7.99 -8.05
N LEU A 54 1.40 -6.73 -8.50
CA LEU A 54 0.17 -5.99 -8.75
C LEU A 54 -0.32 -6.08 -10.20
N GLU A 55 0.37 -6.81 -11.07
CA GLU A 55 -0.08 -7.09 -12.45
C GLU A 55 -0.37 -5.81 -13.28
N GLY A 56 0.40 -4.74 -13.04
CA GLY A 56 0.22 -3.43 -13.70
C GLY A 56 -0.93 -2.59 -13.15
N ARG A 57 -1.56 -2.99 -12.03
CA ARG A 57 -2.67 -2.22 -11.41
C ARG A 57 -2.19 -0.89 -10.84
N MET A 58 -3.12 0.05 -10.77
CA MET A 58 -2.85 1.38 -10.25
C MET A 58 -2.81 1.39 -8.71
N VAL A 59 -1.74 1.96 -8.17
CA VAL A 59 -1.58 2.27 -6.75
C VAL A 59 -1.84 3.76 -6.55
N LEU A 60 -2.77 4.05 -5.65
CA LEU A 60 -3.13 5.39 -5.22
C LEU A 60 -2.69 5.60 -3.77
N PRO A 61 -2.39 6.86 -3.36
CA PRO A 61 -2.41 7.21 -1.96
C PRO A 61 -3.76 6.80 -1.33
N GLY A 62 -3.73 6.38 -0.06
CA GLY A 62 -4.95 6.11 0.68
C GLY A 62 -5.84 7.35 0.72
N LEU A 63 -7.16 7.16 0.55
CA LEU A 63 -8.11 8.27 0.60
C LEU A 63 -8.10 8.91 1.99
N ALA A 64 -7.98 10.23 2.04
CA ALA A 64 -8.02 11.02 3.25
C ALA A 64 -9.20 11.99 3.19
N ASP A 65 -10.23 11.74 4.00
CA ASP A 65 -11.37 12.64 4.14
C ASP A 65 -11.08 13.66 5.27
N ALA A 66 -10.97 14.93 4.88
CA ALA A 66 -10.65 16.02 5.79
C ALA A 66 -11.84 16.44 6.68
N HIS A 67 -13.06 16.05 6.32
CA HIS A 67 -14.26 16.44 7.05
C HIS A 67 -15.30 15.34 6.98
N MET A 68 -15.25 14.44 7.96
CA MET A 68 -16.30 13.44 8.17
C MET A 68 -17.06 13.66 9.48
N HIS A 69 -18.37 13.45 9.45
CA HIS A 69 -19.16 13.22 10.66
C HIS A 69 -19.30 11.72 10.90
N LEU A 70 -18.22 11.07 11.33
CA LEU A 70 -18.14 9.59 11.41
C LEU A 70 -19.28 8.98 12.22
N PHE A 71 -19.63 9.60 13.36
CA PHE A 71 -20.74 9.16 14.19
C PHE A 71 -22.09 9.26 13.47
N GLY A 72 -22.37 10.40 12.83
CA GLY A 72 -23.60 10.58 12.04
C GLY A 72 -23.69 9.59 10.88
N TYR A 73 -22.57 9.34 10.20
CA TYR A 73 -22.48 8.34 9.15
C TYR A 73 -22.82 6.95 9.67
N SER A 74 -22.22 6.53 10.79
CA SER A 74 -22.50 5.22 11.40
C SER A 74 -23.99 5.03 11.74
N LEU A 75 -24.65 6.07 12.27
CA LEU A 75 -26.09 6.02 12.58
C LEU A 75 -26.93 5.88 11.31
N SER A 76 -26.60 6.62 10.24
CA SER A 76 -27.34 6.57 8.97
C SER A 76 -27.34 5.17 8.34
N LEU A 77 -26.25 4.42 8.46
CA LEU A 77 -26.14 3.04 7.95
C LEU A 77 -26.96 2.01 8.74
N THR A 78 -27.38 2.35 9.97
CA THR A 78 -28.13 1.43 10.85
C THR A 78 -29.63 1.69 10.88
N ARG A 79 -30.09 2.81 10.29
CA ARG A 79 -31.51 3.10 10.13
C ARG A 79 -31.97 2.56 8.79
N LEU A 80 -32.83 1.55 8.84
CA LEU A 80 -33.71 1.20 7.74
C LEU A 80 -34.97 2.08 7.88
N ASP A 81 -35.45 2.61 6.77
CA ASP A 81 -36.76 3.27 6.71
C ASP A 81 -37.89 2.27 7.00
#